data_AF-J4KKX7-F1
#
_entry.id   AF-J4KKX7-F1
#
_cell.length_a   1.000
_cell.length_b   1.000
_cell.length_c   1.000
_cell.angle_alpha   90.00
_cell.angle_beta   90.00
_cell.angle_gamma   90.00
#
_symmetry.space_group_name_H-M   'P 1'
#
loop_
_entity.id
_entity.type
_entity.pdbx_description
1 polymer ?
#
loop_
_entity_poly.entity_id
_entity_poly.type
_entity_poly.pdbx_seq_one_letter_code
_entity_poly.pdbx_strand_id
1 'polypeptide(L)'
;MSIYDRTVSTHRTHNQRFGYPFFLLETTVLEGVWNKYAILLSVLLQELQKPLNKRLEWLFTSLHRGMLMTSLHSWFDADTVILNPNIPLEIFLPPSRHDDVHLLLTKDWNGMNNGVFPLRVNSWSVELLSAALAYPVTRPDVALFWPDQSALDRVLHENQYFAASVAYCPLRWFNAYMASADGKSLNPDSPEQLQVHRGDLLVHFPGTPRSALESTLQPYLVLANEHLGEWELRLEDTQYLKETRDFWASRISDVATQADVKTENEY
;
A
#
# COMPACT_ATOMS: atom_id res chain seq x y z
N MET A 1 -10.14 10.20 -22.47
CA MET A 1 -9.52 10.17 -21.12
C MET A 1 -8.68 8.92 -21.06
N SER A 2 -7.40 9.01 -20.67
CA SER A 2 -6.49 7.84 -20.70
C SER A 2 -6.86 6.82 -19.61
N ILE A 3 -6.39 5.57 -19.72
CA ILE A 3 -6.57 4.55 -18.66
C ILE A 3 -6.03 5.06 -17.32
N TYR A 4 -4.90 5.77 -17.36
CA TYR A 4 -4.27 6.41 -16.20
C TYR A 4 -5.20 7.43 -15.55
N ASP A 5 -5.79 8.34 -16.34
CA ASP A 5 -6.69 9.36 -15.79
C ASP A 5 -7.92 8.74 -15.13
N ARG A 6 -8.42 7.60 -15.68
CA ARG A 6 -9.57 6.87 -15.13
C ARG A 6 -9.24 6.20 -13.81
N THR A 7 -8.06 5.58 -13.70
CA THR A 7 -7.53 5.05 -12.44
C THR A 7 -7.33 6.16 -11.40
N VAL A 8 -6.76 7.30 -11.79
CA VAL A 8 -6.64 8.46 -10.89
C VAL A 8 -8.00 8.97 -10.44
N SER A 9 -9.01 8.91 -11.32
CA SER A 9 -10.37 9.38 -11.01
C SER A 9 -11.05 8.54 -9.93
N THR A 10 -10.85 7.22 -9.88
CA THR A 10 -11.44 6.37 -8.82
C THR A 10 -10.89 6.75 -7.45
N HIS A 11 -9.58 6.97 -7.36
CA HIS A 11 -8.90 7.45 -6.14
C HIS A 11 -9.31 8.86 -5.74
N ARG A 12 -9.39 9.78 -6.70
CA ARG A 12 -9.83 11.15 -6.44
C ARG A 12 -11.26 11.18 -5.87
N THR A 13 -12.15 10.34 -6.41
CA THR A 13 -13.54 10.24 -5.96
C THR A 13 -13.61 9.74 -4.52
N HIS A 14 -12.84 8.70 -4.19
CA HIS A 14 -12.75 8.18 -2.82
C HIS A 14 -12.16 9.21 -1.85
N ASN A 15 -11.06 9.85 -2.22
CA ASN A 15 -10.43 10.89 -1.40
C ASN A 15 -11.38 12.07 -1.16
N GLN A 16 -12.13 12.50 -2.17
CA GLN A 16 -13.13 13.56 -2.02
C GLN A 16 -14.25 13.18 -1.05
N ARG A 17 -14.69 11.92 -1.07
CA ARG A 17 -15.73 11.41 -0.18
C ARG A 17 -15.32 11.47 1.30
N PHE A 18 -14.06 11.14 1.60
CA PHE A 18 -13.56 11.12 2.98
C PHE A 18 -12.74 12.35 3.38
N GLY A 19 -12.56 13.31 2.47
CA GLY A 19 -11.80 14.54 2.73
C GLY A 19 -10.28 14.35 2.78
N TYR A 20 -9.76 13.28 2.16
CA TYR A 20 -8.33 13.01 2.13
C TYR A 20 -7.60 13.92 1.13
N PRO A 21 -6.48 14.54 1.52
CA PRO A 21 -5.59 15.20 0.57
C PRO A 21 -5.08 14.20 -0.48
N PHE A 22 -5.01 14.65 -1.73
CA PHE A 22 -4.51 13.83 -2.84
C PHE A 22 -3.22 14.44 -3.37
N PHE A 23 -2.11 13.70 -3.20
CA PHE A 23 -0.79 14.09 -3.70
C PHE A 23 -0.48 13.28 -4.95
N LEU A 24 -0.14 13.97 -6.04
CA LEU A 24 0.23 13.34 -7.29
C LEU A 24 1.56 13.90 -7.79
N LEU A 25 2.53 13.02 -8.03
CA LEU A 25 3.77 13.40 -8.68
C LEU A 25 3.58 13.38 -10.20
N GLU A 26 3.56 14.56 -10.81
CA GLU A 26 3.36 14.69 -12.26
C GLU A 26 4.66 14.58 -13.07
N THR A 27 5.79 14.92 -12.43
CA THR A 27 7.11 14.96 -13.05
C THR A 27 8.04 13.93 -12.40
N THR A 28 8.73 13.14 -13.22
CA THR A 28 9.75 12.19 -12.74
C THR A 28 10.90 12.94 -12.07
N VAL A 29 11.20 12.59 -10.82
CA VAL A 29 12.34 13.11 -10.04
C VAL A 29 13.46 12.07 -9.99
N LEU A 30 13.11 10.81 -9.74
CA LEU A 30 14.03 9.68 -9.77
C LEU A 30 13.56 8.66 -10.81
N GLU A 31 14.50 7.91 -11.39
CA GLU A 31 14.18 6.94 -12.43
C GLU A 31 13.39 5.75 -11.88
N GLY A 32 12.42 5.28 -12.67
CA GLY A 32 11.64 4.08 -12.38
C GLY A 32 10.91 4.09 -11.03
N VAL A 33 10.95 2.96 -10.35
CA VAL A 33 10.22 2.69 -9.10
C VAL A 33 10.65 3.58 -7.93
N TRP A 34 11.85 4.15 -7.98
CA TRP A 34 12.40 5.01 -6.92
C TRP A 34 11.64 6.34 -6.78
N ASN A 35 10.91 6.73 -7.83
CA ASN A 35 10.10 7.95 -7.82
C ASN A 35 9.01 7.92 -6.73
N LYS A 36 8.54 6.71 -6.33
CA LYS A 36 7.64 6.49 -5.19
C LYS A 36 8.24 7.01 -3.89
N TYR A 37 9.50 6.66 -3.60
CA TYR A 37 10.18 7.11 -2.39
C TYR A 37 10.47 8.62 -2.43
N ALA A 38 10.71 9.19 -3.60
CA ALA A 38 10.93 10.63 -3.75
C ALA A 38 9.70 11.46 -3.32
N ILE A 39 8.49 11.15 -3.81
CA ILE A 39 7.29 11.89 -3.40
C ILE A 39 6.95 11.63 -1.94
N LEU A 40 7.09 10.40 -1.45
CA LEU A 40 6.82 10.08 -0.04
C LEU A 40 7.74 10.88 0.89
N LEU A 41 9.04 10.90 0.62
CA LEU A 41 9.99 11.71 1.40
C LEU A 41 9.66 13.20 1.32
N SER A 42 9.30 13.71 0.14
CA SER A 42 8.89 15.11 -0.02
C SER A 42 7.67 15.47 0.85
N VAL A 43 6.63 14.63 0.84
CA VAL A 43 5.43 14.85 1.66
C VAL A 43 5.74 14.68 3.14
N LEU A 44 6.46 13.63 3.55
CA LEU A 44 6.86 13.42 4.93
C LEU A 44 7.61 14.62 5.50
N LEU A 45 8.62 15.13 4.79
CA LEU A 45 9.40 16.28 5.24
C LEU A 45 8.55 17.55 5.35
N GLN A 46 7.59 17.76 4.44
CA GLN A 46 6.66 18.90 4.52
C GLN A 46 5.69 18.77 5.71
N GLU A 47 5.12 17.60 5.94
CA GLU A 47 4.21 17.35 7.07
C GLU A 47 4.95 17.43 8.42
N LEU A 48 6.17 16.91 8.50
CA LEU A 48 7.00 16.97 9.72
C LEU A 48 7.40 18.40 10.12
N GLN A 49 7.35 19.37 9.20
CA GLN A 49 7.56 20.79 9.52
C GLN A 49 6.31 21.47 10.10
N LYS A 50 5.13 20.86 9.99
CA LYS A 50 3.89 21.43 10.52
C LYS A 50 3.76 21.17 12.03
N PRO A 51 3.02 22.04 12.76
CA PRO A 51 2.54 21.75 14.10
C PRO A 51 1.74 20.44 14.15
N LEU A 52 1.83 19.69 15.25
CA LEU A 52 1.20 18.36 15.39
C LEU A 52 -0.30 18.37 15.05
N ASN A 53 -1.05 19.39 15.45
CA ASN A 53 -2.48 19.50 15.20
C ASN A 53 -2.87 19.88 13.75
N LYS A 54 -1.89 20.12 12.88
CA LYS A 54 -2.08 20.45 11.45
C LYS A 54 -1.41 19.43 10.52
N ARG A 55 -0.75 18.43 11.09
CA ARG A 55 0.05 17.43 10.40
C ARG A 55 -0.82 16.23 10.06
N LEU A 56 -0.61 15.65 8.87
CA LEU A 56 -1.19 14.33 8.56
C LEU A 56 -0.59 13.25 9.45
N GLU A 57 -1.41 12.30 9.91
CA GLU A 57 -0.89 11.19 10.73
C GLU A 57 -0.33 10.05 9.88
N TRP A 58 -0.97 9.77 8.76
CA TRP A 58 -0.65 8.66 7.86
C TRP A 58 -0.69 9.10 6.41
N LEU A 59 0.21 8.52 5.62
CA LEU A 59 0.21 8.56 4.17
C LEU A 59 -0.22 7.19 3.66
N PHE A 60 -1.00 7.15 2.58
CA PHE A 60 -1.44 5.92 1.94
C PHE A 60 -0.98 5.95 0.48
N THR A 61 -0.10 5.03 0.07
CA THR A 61 0.40 4.99 -1.30
C THR A 61 -0.59 4.32 -2.23
N SER A 62 -0.98 4.96 -3.33
CA SER A 62 -1.73 4.24 -4.36
C SER A 62 -1.50 4.70 -5.80
N LEU A 63 -0.85 5.86 -6.05
CA LEU A 63 -0.74 6.43 -7.40
C LEU A 63 0.58 7.16 -7.68
N HIS A 64 1.31 6.75 -8.73
CA HIS A 64 2.46 7.49 -9.28
C HIS A 64 2.44 7.55 -10.82
N ARG A 65 2.64 8.73 -11.41
CA ARG A 65 2.86 8.92 -12.86
C ARG A 65 4.36 8.93 -13.15
N GLY A 66 4.80 8.14 -14.13
CA GLY A 66 6.13 8.24 -14.76
C GLY A 66 6.03 8.36 -16.28
N MET A 67 5.65 9.53 -16.81
CA MET A 67 5.59 9.75 -18.26
C MET A 67 6.79 10.57 -18.75
N LEU A 68 7.72 9.91 -19.46
CA LEU A 68 8.52 10.52 -20.52
C LEU A 68 8.97 9.45 -21.51
N MET A 69 8.60 9.63 -22.78
CA MET A 69 9.11 8.86 -23.91
C MET A 69 10.62 9.11 -24.04
N THR A 70 11.43 8.05 -23.98
CA THR A 70 12.68 7.81 -24.76
C THR A 70 13.63 6.79 -24.14
N SER A 71 13.36 6.24 -22.95
CA SER A 71 14.19 5.17 -22.37
C SER A 71 13.31 4.02 -21.91
N LEU A 72 13.69 2.80 -22.29
CA LEU A 72 13.09 1.58 -21.76
C LEU A 72 13.25 1.58 -20.23
N HIS A 73 12.25 1.02 -19.54
CA HIS A 73 12.13 0.81 -18.09
C HIS A 73 11.52 1.99 -17.31
N SER A 74 10.18 2.08 -17.31
CA SER A 74 9.41 2.89 -16.36
C SER A 74 8.24 2.06 -15.82
N TRP A 75 8.18 1.88 -14.51
CA TRP A 75 7.15 1.12 -13.79
C TRP A 75 6.37 2.08 -12.88
N PHE A 76 5.05 1.87 -12.78
CA PHE A 76 4.06 2.76 -12.17
C PHE A 76 3.23 1.98 -11.15
N ASP A 77 3.03 2.52 -9.96
CA ASP A 77 1.88 2.12 -9.12
C ASP A 77 0.70 3.01 -9.56
N ALA A 78 0.21 2.83 -10.79
CA ALA A 78 -1.02 3.44 -11.34
C ALA A 78 -1.96 2.34 -11.88
N ASP A 79 -1.78 1.17 -11.30
CA ASP A 79 -2.33 -0.14 -11.61
C ASP A 79 -3.15 -0.63 -10.41
N THR A 80 -3.84 0.29 -9.75
CA THR A 80 -4.83 0.01 -8.71
C THR A 80 -6.16 0.62 -9.12
N VAL A 81 -7.27 0.00 -8.74
CA VAL A 81 -8.61 0.55 -8.98
C VAL A 81 -9.42 0.40 -7.70
N ILE A 82 -9.95 1.52 -7.17
CA ILE A 82 -10.91 1.47 -6.07
C ILE A 82 -12.22 0.90 -6.60
N LEU A 83 -12.65 -0.22 -6.02
CA LEU A 83 -13.90 -0.91 -6.37
C LEU A 83 -15.02 -0.60 -5.36
N ASN A 84 -14.66 -0.36 -4.09
CA ASN A 84 -15.62 0.03 -3.07
C ASN A 84 -15.25 1.41 -2.50
N PRO A 85 -15.87 2.50 -2.98
CA PRO A 85 -15.58 3.84 -2.50
C PRO A 85 -16.16 4.11 -1.10
N ASN A 86 -16.90 3.19 -0.48
CA ASN A 86 -17.52 3.37 0.83
C ASN A 86 -16.62 2.93 2.00
N ILE A 87 -15.40 2.46 1.73
CA ILE A 87 -14.47 1.96 2.75
C ILE A 87 -13.49 3.07 3.15
N PRO A 88 -13.56 3.62 4.38
CA PRO A 88 -12.59 4.60 4.87
C PRO A 88 -11.21 3.96 5.08
N LEU A 89 -10.12 4.70 4.88
CA LEU A 89 -8.76 4.15 5.04
C LEU A 89 -8.40 3.89 6.50
N GLU A 90 -9.00 4.62 7.44
CA GLU A 90 -8.73 4.51 8.87
C GLU A 90 -9.08 3.13 9.44
N ILE A 91 -9.96 2.38 8.77
CA ILE A 91 -10.36 1.05 9.24
C ILE A 91 -9.17 0.09 9.35
N PHE A 92 -8.16 0.29 8.50
CA PHE A 92 -6.96 -0.55 8.44
C PHE A 92 -5.87 -0.06 9.39
N LEU A 93 -5.95 1.17 9.88
CA LEU A 93 -4.88 1.78 10.67
C LEU A 93 -4.85 1.22 12.10
N PRO A 94 -3.67 1.20 12.75
CA PRO A 94 -3.55 0.78 14.13
C PRO A 94 -4.35 1.70 15.05
N PRO A 95 -5.08 1.15 16.05
CA PRO A 95 -5.64 1.96 17.12
C PRO A 95 -4.52 2.60 17.96
N SER A 96 -4.83 3.66 18.71
CA SER A 96 -3.84 4.49 19.45
C SER A 96 -2.91 3.74 20.41
N ARG A 97 -3.25 2.51 20.79
CA ARG A 97 -2.45 1.61 21.64
C ARG A 97 -1.29 0.90 20.92
N HIS A 98 -1.22 1.03 19.59
CA HIS A 98 -0.15 0.50 18.73
C HIS A 98 0.63 1.66 18.10
N ASP A 99 1.14 2.55 18.94
CA ASP A 99 1.92 3.71 18.51
C ASP A 99 3.36 3.36 18.12
N ASP A 100 3.79 2.12 18.35
CA ASP A 100 5.02 1.49 17.86
C ASP A 100 4.97 1.20 16.35
N VAL A 101 3.77 1.05 15.78
CA VAL A 101 3.58 0.74 14.36
C VAL A 101 3.70 2.00 13.52
N HIS A 102 4.56 1.94 12.50
CA HIS A 102 4.85 3.04 11.59
C HIS A 102 4.66 2.67 10.12
N LEU A 103 4.62 1.38 9.78
CA LEU A 103 4.44 0.90 8.42
C LEU A 103 3.56 -0.36 8.41
N LEU A 104 2.56 -0.37 7.54
CA LEU A 104 1.69 -1.52 7.30
C LEU A 104 2.02 -2.09 5.92
N LEU A 105 2.48 -3.32 5.86
CA LEU A 105 2.78 -4.03 4.62
C LEU A 105 1.86 -5.23 4.45
N THR A 106 1.83 -5.78 3.25
CA THR A 106 1.11 -7.04 3.00
C THR A 106 2.08 -8.12 2.57
N LYS A 107 1.64 -9.38 2.65
CA LYS A 107 2.39 -10.52 2.14
C LYS A 107 1.60 -11.28 1.09
N ASP A 108 2.30 -11.75 0.08
CA ASP A 108 1.81 -12.63 -0.98
C ASP A 108 2.70 -13.88 -1.11
N TRP A 109 2.53 -14.66 -2.17
CA TRP A 109 3.35 -15.85 -2.43
C TRP A 109 4.82 -15.52 -2.80
N ASN A 110 5.12 -14.28 -3.14
CA ASN A 110 6.45 -13.77 -3.45
C ASN A 110 7.13 -13.10 -2.23
N GLY A 111 6.44 -12.98 -1.10
CA GLY A 111 6.97 -12.37 0.12
C GLY A 111 6.27 -11.05 0.44
N MET A 112 7.04 -10.00 0.73
CA MET A 112 6.52 -8.68 1.07
C MET A 112 6.02 -7.94 -0.19
N ASN A 113 4.88 -7.27 -0.10
CA ASN A 113 4.33 -6.43 -1.16
C ASN A 113 4.20 -4.97 -0.71
N ASN A 114 4.78 -4.04 -1.48
CA ASN A 114 4.80 -2.60 -1.21
C ASN A 114 4.12 -1.74 -2.31
N GLY A 115 3.16 -2.29 -3.07
CA GLY A 115 2.41 -1.48 -4.05
C GLY A 115 1.56 -0.43 -3.34
N VAL A 116 0.65 -0.89 -2.48
CA VAL A 116 -0.15 -0.04 -1.60
C VAL A 116 0.26 -0.27 -0.15
N PHE A 117 0.60 0.78 0.58
CA PHE A 117 0.90 0.67 2.00
C PHE A 117 0.60 1.97 2.76
N PRO A 118 0.02 1.87 3.97
CA PRO A 118 0.03 2.94 4.96
C PRO A 118 1.42 3.17 5.57
N LEU A 119 1.87 4.41 5.58
CA LEU A 119 3.12 4.86 6.19
C LEU A 119 2.86 6.05 7.12
N ARG A 120 3.27 5.94 8.39
CA ARG A 120 3.05 6.99 9.38
C ARG A 120 3.92 8.22 9.09
N VAL A 121 3.41 9.41 9.35
CA VAL A 121 4.21 10.64 9.32
C VAL A 121 5.06 10.73 10.58
N ASN A 122 6.26 10.18 10.50
CA ASN A 122 7.22 10.07 11.60
C ASN A 122 8.66 10.20 11.05
N SER A 123 9.62 10.63 11.89
CA SER A 123 11.04 10.64 11.50
C SER A 123 11.56 9.25 11.14
N TRP A 124 11.07 8.21 11.82
CA TRP A 124 11.36 6.82 11.48
C TRP A 124 11.07 6.50 10.01
N SER A 125 9.97 7.01 9.46
CA SER A 125 9.58 6.78 8.07
C SER A 125 10.54 7.47 7.09
N VAL A 126 11.07 8.63 7.47
CA VAL A 126 12.09 9.34 6.68
C VAL A 126 13.39 8.53 6.67
N GLU A 127 13.81 8.02 7.83
CA GLU A 127 15.01 7.18 7.97
C GLU A 127 14.89 5.90 7.14
N LEU A 128 13.75 5.20 7.22
CA LEU A 128 13.49 3.97 6.49
C LEU A 128 13.55 4.18 4.98
N LEU A 129 12.81 5.17 4.45
CA LEU A 129 12.78 5.43 3.01
C LEU A 129 14.14 5.93 2.50
N SER A 130 14.89 6.68 3.31
CA SER A 130 16.25 7.11 2.97
C SER A 130 17.20 5.91 2.88
N ALA A 131 17.11 4.98 3.84
CA ALA A 131 17.90 3.74 3.84
C ALA A 131 17.56 2.86 2.63
N ALA A 132 16.26 2.67 2.34
CA ALA A 132 15.82 1.88 1.18
C ALA A 132 16.27 2.51 -0.14
N LEU A 133 16.20 3.84 -0.28
CA LEU A 133 16.66 4.56 -1.47
C LEU A 133 18.18 4.50 -1.65
N ALA A 134 18.94 4.52 -0.55
CA ALA A 134 20.40 4.40 -0.58
C ALA A 134 20.90 2.96 -0.73
N TYR A 135 20.04 1.96 -0.54
CA TYR A 135 20.42 0.54 -0.58
C TYR A 135 21.17 0.11 -1.85
N PRO A 136 20.71 0.40 -3.09
CA PRO A 136 21.44 0.00 -4.30
C PRO A 136 22.83 0.65 -4.42
N VAL A 137 23.04 1.82 -3.82
CA VAL A 137 24.35 2.51 -3.81
C VAL A 137 25.27 1.94 -2.74
N THR A 138 24.72 1.60 -1.57
CA THR A 138 25.50 1.12 -0.42
C THR A 138 25.76 -0.39 -0.46
N ARG A 139 24.95 -1.15 -1.20
CA ARG A 139 25.04 -2.60 -1.41
C ARG A 139 24.96 -2.95 -2.90
N PRO A 140 25.93 -2.49 -3.72
CA PRO A 140 25.88 -2.66 -5.18
C PRO A 140 25.94 -4.13 -5.63
N ASP A 141 26.45 -5.02 -4.78
CA ASP A 141 26.59 -6.46 -5.08
C ASP A 141 25.31 -7.26 -4.81
N VAL A 142 24.27 -6.64 -4.25
CA VAL A 142 23.00 -7.31 -3.94
C VAL A 142 22.04 -7.14 -5.12
N ALA A 143 21.67 -8.26 -5.75
CA ALA A 143 20.66 -8.26 -6.79
C ALA A 143 19.27 -7.92 -6.21
N LEU A 144 18.59 -6.95 -6.82
CA LEU A 144 17.25 -6.51 -6.45
C LEU A 144 16.28 -6.88 -7.57
N PHE A 145 15.54 -7.98 -7.42
CA PHE A 145 14.64 -8.48 -8.47
C PHE A 145 13.45 -7.53 -8.71
N TRP A 146 12.85 -7.04 -7.63
CA TRP A 146 11.93 -5.89 -7.64
C TRP A 146 12.62 -4.72 -6.94
N PRO A 147 13.18 -3.72 -7.64
CA PRO A 147 14.21 -2.85 -7.06
C PRO A 147 13.84 -2.15 -5.75
N ASP A 148 12.69 -1.47 -5.69
CA ASP A 148 12.24 -0.74 -4.50
C ASP A 148 11.73 -1.68 -3.40
N GLN A 149 10.95 -2.70 -3.77
CA GLN A 149 10.41 -3.70 -2.85
C GLN A 149 11.52 -4.52 -2.20
N SER A 150 12.47 -5.01 -3.00
CA SER A 150 13.60 -5.81 -2.54
C SER A 150 14.52 -4.97 -1.66
N ALA A 151 14.78 -3.71 -2.01
CA ALA A 151 15.60 -2.83 -1.17
C ALA A 151 14.93 -2.58 0.19
N LEU A 152 13.64 -2.26 0.21
CA LEU A 152 12.89 -2.08 1.44
C LEU A 152 12.88 -3.36 2.28
N ASP A 153 12.59 -4.50 1.66
CA ASP A 153 12.59 -5.81 2.32
C ASP A 153 13.95 -6.11 2.97
N ARG A 154 15.05 -5.85 2.26
CA ARG A 154 16.41 -6.04 2.80
C ARG A 154 16.69 -5.11 3.98
N VAL A 155 16.33 -3.84 3.89
CA VAL A 155 16.52 -2.88 5.00
C VAL A 155 15.74 -3.33 6.23
N LEU A 156 14.50 -3.82 6.05
CA LEU A 156 13.69 -4.34 7.15
C LEU A 156 14.30 -5.62 7.75
N HIS A 157 14.82 -6.53 6.94
CA HIS A 157 15.42 -7.78 7.42
C HIS A 157 16.79 -7.57 8.09
N GLU A 158 17.59 -6.63 7.61
CA GLU A 158 18.95 -6.39 8.12
C GLU A 158 18.98 -5.47 9.34
N ASN A 159 17.88 -4.79 9.68
CA ASN A 159 17.86 -3.80 10.74
C ASN A 159 16.64 -3.93 11.66
N GLN A 160 16.87 -4.39 12.89
CA GLN A 160 15.82 -4.63 13.88
C GLN A 160 15.09 -3.35 14.34
N TYR A 161 15.75 -2.18 14.28
CA TYR A 161 15.08 -0.90 14.57
C TYR A 161 13.96 -0.62 13.56
N PHE A 162 14.16 -0.96 12.28
CA PHE A 162 13.09 -0.85 11.29
C PHE A 162 12.11 -2.03 11.40
N ALA A 163 12.58 -3.26 11.57
CA ALA A 163 11.71 -4.43 11.65
C ALA A 163 10.63 -4.33 12.75
N ALA A 164 10.98 -3.74 13.91
CA ALA A 164 10.10 -3.69 15.08
C ALA A 164 8.82 -2.86 14.86
N SER A 165 8.84 -1.87 13.95
CA SER A 165 7.73 -0.94 13.73
C SER A 165 6.84 -1.28 12.52
N VAL A 166 6.95 -2.52 12.01
CA VAL A 166 6.17 -3.00 10.86
C VAL A 166 5.05 -3.94 11.30
N ALA A 167 3.87 -3.76 10.72
CA ALA A 167 2.76 -4.71 10.80
C ALA A 167 2.48 -5.33 9.42
N TYR A 168 2.38 -6.65 9.35
CA TYR A 168 2.00 -7.36 8.13
C TYR A 168 0.50 -7.69 8.18
N CYS A 169 -0.26 -7.06 7.32
CA CYS A 169 -1.71 -7.16 7.22
C CYS A 169 -2.15 -8.15 6.13
N PRO A 170 -3.40 -8.65 6.19
CA PRO A 170 -3.98 -9.40 5.09
C PRO A 170 -3.94 -8.61 3.77
N LEU A 171 -3.48 -9.28 2.70
CA LEU A 171 -3.30 -8.65 1.39
C LEU A 171 -4.58 -8.01 0.84
N ARG A 172 -5.73 -8.65 1.04
CA ARG A 172 -7.04 -8.16 0.57
C ARG A 172 -7.51 -6.85 1.18
N TRP A 173 -6.90 -6.38 2.28
CA TRP A 173 -7.29 -5.10 2.87
C TRP A 173 -7.02 -3.94 1.92
N PHE A 174 -5.88 -3.96 1.23
CA PHE A 174 -5.48 -2.84 0.37
C PHE A 174 -4.53 -3.21 -0.77
N ASN A 175 -4.26 -4.48 -1.03
CA ASN A 175 -3.43 -4.97 -2.15
C ASN A 175 -4.06 -6.17 -2.86
N ALA A 176 -5.39 -6.33 -2.78
CA ALA A 176 -6.07 -7.49 -3.36
C ALA A 176 -5.71 -7.66 -4.84
N TYR A 177 -5.28 -8.86 -5.22
CA TYR A 177 -4.95 -9.14 -6.61
C TYR A 177 -6.18 -9.18 -7.49
N MET A 178 -5.96 -8.99 -8.78
CA MET A 178 -7.04 -9.10 -9.76
C MET A 178 -7.71 -10.47 -9.71
N ALA A 179 -9.04 -10.43 -9.82
CA ALA A 179 -9.87 -11.56 -10.14
C ALA A 179 -9.70 -11.94 -11.64
N SER A 180 -10.65 -12.66 -12.21
CA SER A 180 -10.63 -13.04 -13.63
C SER A 180 -10.70 -11.80 -14.55
N ALA A 181 -10.46 -12.00 -15.84
CA ALA A 181 -10.45 -10.94 -16.85
C ALA A 181 -11.82 -10.24 -17.01
N ASP A 182 -12.91 -10.80 -16.50
CA ASP A 182 -14.23 -10.14 -16.47
C ASP A 182 -14.41 -9.17 -15.28
N GLY A 183 -13.44 -9.14 -14.36
CA GLY A 183 -13.46 -8.36 -13.13
C GLY A 183 -14.41 -8.87 -12.04
N LYS A 184 -15.12 -9.99 -12.28
CA LYS A 184 -16.21 -10.48 -11.42
C LYS A 184 -16.00 -11.91 -10.94
N SER A 185 -15.51 -12.79 -11.80
CA SER A 185 -15.30 -14.20 -11.51
C SER A 185 -13.93 -14.42 -10.88
N LEU A 186 -13.76 -15.47 -10.08
CA LEU A 186 -12.44 -15.83 -9.54
C LEU A 186 -11.47 -16.19 -10.67
N ASN A 187 -10.23 -15.73 -10.56
CA ASN A 187 -9.12 -16.12 -11.40
C ASN A 187 -8.66 -17.53 -11.01
N PRO A 188 -8.66 -18.53 -11.92
CA PRO A 188 -8.18 -19.87 -11.61
C PRO A 188 -6.65 -19.93 -11.41
N ASP A 189 -5.91 -18.92 -11.87
CA ASP A 189 -4.45 -18.91 -11.86
C ASP A 189 -3.85 -18.32 -10.57
N SER A 190 -4.67 -17.84 -9.64
CA SER A 190 -4.21 -17.30 -8.35
C SER A 190 -5.06 -17.80 -7.17
N PRO A 191 -4.53 -17.89 -5.94
CA PRO A 191 -5.30 -18.30 -4.77
C PRO A 191 -6.43 -17.33 -4.46
N GLU A 192 -7.64 -17.86 -4.25
CA GLU A 192 -8.85 -17.07 -3.96
C GLU A 192 -8.63 -16.06 -2.83
N GLN A 193 -7.99 -16.46 -1.74
CA GLN A 193 -7.78 -15.59 -0.57
C GLN A 193 -6.91 -14.36 -0.82
N LEU A 194 -6.23 -14.28 -1.96
CA LEU A 194 -5.40 -13.15 -2.37
C LEU A 194 -6.10 -12.26 -3.41
N GLN A 195 -7.20 -12.71 -3.98
CA GLN A 195 -7.93 -11.99 -5.00
C GLN A 195 -8.95 -11.03 -4.40
N VAL A 196 -9.30 -10.01 -5.17
CA VAL A 196 -10.34 -9.06 -4.82
C VAL A 196 -11.71 -9.74 -4.77
N HIS A 197 -12.48 -9.43 -3.73
CA HIS A 197 -13.86 -9.85 -3.58
C HIS A 197 -14.81 -8.66 -3.54
N ARG A 198 -16.09 -8.94 -3.70
CA ARG A 198 -17.19 -8.02 -3.42
C ARG A 198 -17.01 -7.37 -2.05
N GLY A 199 -17.09 -6.05 -2.00
CA GLY A 199 -16.91 -5.26 -0.78
C GLY A 199 -15.47 -4.85 -0.47
N ASP A 200 -14.47 -5.44 -1.13
CA ASP A 200 -13.08 -5.04 -0.91
C ASP A 200 -12.81 -3.61 -1.42
N LEU A 201 -11.91 -2.89 -0.74
CA LEU A 201 -11.58 -1.50 -1.06
C LEU A 201 -11.12 -1.33 -2.50
N LEU A 202 -10.08 -2.06 -2.89
CA LEU A 202 -9.39 -1.88 -4.17
C LEU A 202 -8.83 -3.19 -4.70
N VAL A 203 -8.56 -3.18 -6.01
CA VAL A 203 -7.80 -4.21 -6.72
C VAL A 203 -6.46 -3.64 -7.18
N HIS A 204 -5.42 -4.46 -7.14
CA HIS A 204 -4.04 -4.17 -7.55
C HIS A 204 -3.63 -5.13 -8.68
N PHE A 205 -2.97 -4.61 -9.71
CA PHE A 205 -2.56 -5.32 -10.93
C PHE A 205 -1.03 -5.44 -11.07
N PRO A 206 -0.32 -5.96 -10.04
CA PRO A 206 1.13 -5.93 -9.99
C PRO A 206 1.76 -6.65 -11.19
N GLY A 207 2.79 -6.04 -11.77
CA GLY A 207 3.54 -6.63 -12.88
C GLY A 207 2.83 -6.58 -14.23
N THR A 208 1.69 -5.90 -14.34
CA THR A 208 1.01 -5.72 -15.63
C THR A 208 1.86 -4.87 -16.58
N PRO A 209 2.28 -5.40 -17.74
CA PRO A 209 3.12 -4.64 -18.66
C PRO A 209 2.31 -3.48 -19.26
N ARG A 210 3.00 -2.38 -19.60
CA ARG A 210 2.36 -1.17 -20.14
C ARG A 210 1.47 -1.44 -21.36
N SER A 211 1.87 -2.39 -22.22
CA SER A 211 1.10 -2.79 -23.40
C SER A 211 -0.22 -3.50 -23.09
N ALA A 212 -0.34 -4.13 -21.92
CA ALA A 212 -1.55 -4.84 -21.49
C ALA A 212 -2.35 -4.10 -20.41
N LEU A 213 -1.82 -2.97 -19.89
CA LEU A 213 -2.45 -2.23 -18.81
C LEU A 213 -3.89 -1.81 -19.14
N GLU A 214 -4.11 -1.31 -20.36
CA GLU A 214 -5.44 -0.89 -20.79
C GLU A 214 -6.43 -2.06 -20.84
N SER A 215 -6.06 -3.18 -21.47
CA SER A 215 -6.93 -4.35 -21.55
C SER A 215 -7.17 -5.01 -20.19
N THR A 216 -6.20 -4.93 -19.27
CA THR A 216 -6.29 -5.55 -17.94
C THR A 216 -7.16 -4.73 -16.99
N LEU A 217 -7.00 -3.40 -16.96
CA LEU A 217 -7.75 -2.53 -16.06
C LEU A 217 -9.16 -2.21 -16.57
N GLN A 218 -9.39 -2.27 -17.88
CA GLN A 218 -10.66 -1.86 -18.49
C GLN A 218 -11.90 -2.51 -17.85
N PRO A 219 -11.96 -3.84 -17.63
CA PRO A 219 -13.12 -4.50 -17.03
C PRO A 219 -13.41 -4.01 -15.60
N TYR A 220 -12.37 -3.80 -14.81
CA TYR A 220 -12.47 -3.32 -13.42
C TYR A 220 -12.85 -1.85 -13.33
N LEU A 221 -12.38 -1.03 -14.26
CA LEU A 221 -12.82 0.36 -14.36
C LEU A 221 -14.28 0.44 -14.82
N VAL A 222 -14.75 -0.44 -15.71
CA VAL A 222 -16.17 -0.53 -16.04
C VAL A 222 -16.96 -0.90 -14.78
N LEU A 223 -16.53 -1.94 -14.07
CA LEU A 223 -17.13 -2.38 -12.82
C LEU A 223 -17.23 -1.25 -11.77
N ALA A 224 -16.14 -0.51 -11.55
CA ALA A 224 -16.10 0.63 -10.63
C ALA A 224 -17.05 1.77 -11.03
N ASN A 225 -17.34 1.94 -12.33
CA ASN A 225 -18.28 2.95 -12.82
C ASN A 225 -19.74 2.46 -12.84
N GLU A 226 -20.00 1.15 -12.71
CA GLU A 226 -21.35 0.60 -12.62
C GLU A 226 -22.00 0.89 -11.26
N HIS A 227 -21.20 1.23 -10.22
CA HIS A 227 -21.66 1.49 -8.85
C HIS A 227 -22.60 0.39 -8.32
N LEU A 228 -22.23 -0.87 -8.58
CA LEU A 228 -23.04 -2.01 -8.18
C LEU A 228 -23.05 -2.14 -6.65
N GLY A 229 -24.25 -2.19 -6.06
CA GLY A 229 -24.39 -2.27 -4.59
C GLY A 229 -23.75 -3.51 -3.96
N GLU A 230 -23.59 -4.61 -4.70
CA GLU A 230 -22.86 -5.79 -4.22
C GLU A 230 -21.33 -5.60 -4.14
N TRP A 231 -20.78 -4.61 -4.85
CA TRP A 231 -19.36 -4.25 -4.82
C TRP A 231 -19.11 -3.07 -3.88
N GLU A 232 -20.01 -2.09 -3.86
CA GLU A 232 -19.92 -0.88 -3.02
C GLU A 232 -20.61 -1.06 -1.65
N LEU A 233 -20.30 -2.16 -0.95
CA LEU A 233 -20.88 -2.42 0.38
C LEU A 233 -20.49 -1.32 1.38
N ARG A 234 -21.42 -0.98 2.28
CA ARG A 234 -21.09 -0.10 3.41
C ARG A 234 -20.10 -0.80 4.34
N LEU A 235 -19.28 -0.04 5.06
CA LEU A 235 -18.28 -0.61 5.97
C LEU A 235 -18.88 -1.64 6.94
N GLU A 236 -20.06 -1.35 7.50
CA GLU A 236 -20.80 -2.23 8.41
C GLU A 236 -21.27 -3.55 7.78
N ASP A 237 -21.41 -3.59 6.45
CA ASP A 237 -21.85 -4.77 5.71
C ASP A 237 -20.64 -5.60 5.20
N THR A 238 -19.41 -5.13 5.44
CA THR A 238 -18.16 -5.86 5.15
C THR A 238 -17.64 -6.63 6.37
N GLN A 239 -16.60 -7.44 6.17
CA GLN A 239 -15.90 -8.10 7.27
C GLN A 239 -14.82 -7.23 7.94
N TYR A 240 -14.50 -6.05 7.38
CA TYR A 240 -13.35 -5.26 7.83
C TYR A 240 -13.42 -4.87 9.30
N LEU A 241 -14.58 -4.47 9.82
CA LEU A 241 -14.75 -4.13 11.25
C LEU A 241 -14.35 -5.27 12.18
N LYS A 242 -14.71 -6.51 11.82
CA LYS A 242 -14.38 -7.69 12.60
C LYS A 242 -12.91 -8.06 12.40
N GLU A 243 -12.47 -8.15 11.15
CA GLU A 243 -11.10 -8.56 10.81
C GLU A 243 -10.04 -7.64 11.40
N THR A 244 -10.20 -6.32 11.27
CA THR A 244 -9.19 -5.37 11.74
C THR A 244 -9.16 -5.31 13.27
N ARG A 245 -10.34 -5.35 13.92
CA ARG A 245 -10.42 -5.46 15.38
C ARG A 245 -9.73 -6.71 15.89
N ASP A 246 -10.04 -7.87 15.31
CA ASP A 246 -9.50 -9.16 15.74
C ASP A 246 -7.96 -9.20 15.51
N PHE A 247 -7.48 -8.69 14.37
CA PHE A 247 -6.05 -8.54 14.04
C PHE A 247 -5.30 -7.63 15.03
N TRP A 248 -5.83 -6.43 15.29
CA TRP A 248 -5.19 -5.50 16.22
C TRP A 248 -5.29 -5.96 17.68
N ALA A 249 -6.24 -6.84 18.02
CA ALA A 249 -6.32 -7.47 19.33
C ALA A 249 -5.27 -8.58 19.49
N SER A 250 -5.07 -9.45 18.48
CA SER A 250 -4.09 -10.54 18.58
C SER A 250 -2.66 -10.03 18.73
N ARG A 251 -2.31 -8.93 18.04
CA ARG A 251 -0.97 -8.32 18.16
C ARG A 251 -0.64 -7.85 19.58
N ILE A 252 -1.64 -7.49 20.39
CA ILE A 252 -1.41 -7.14 21.80
C ILE A 252 -1.03 -8.35 22.62
N SER A 253 -1.74 -9.45 22.40
CA SER A 253 -1.44 -10.71 23.08
C SER A 253 -0.01 -11.16 22.76
N ASP A 254 0.43 -11.00 21.52
CA ASP A 254 1.79 -11.34 21.10
C ASP A 254 2.85 -10.45 21.78
N VAL A 255 2.61 -9.13 21.85
CA VAL A 255 3.51 -8.18 22.53
C VAL A 255 3.57 -8.43 24.04
N ALA A 256 2.43 -8.67 24.69
CA ALA A 256 2.37 -8.99 26.12
C ALA A 256 3.13 -10.30 26.42
N THR A 257 2.90 -11.34 25.62
CA THR A 257 3.61 -12.62 25.77
C THR A 257 5.12 -12.48 25.60
N GLN A 258 5.57 -11.66 24.63
CA GLN A 258 7.01 -11.40 24.43
C GLN A 258 7.64 -10.58 25.56
N ALA A 259 6.87 -9.67 26.18
CA ALA A 259 7.32 -8.92 27.35
C ALA A 259 7.50 -9.83 28.57
N ASP A 260 6.54 -10.73 28.82
CA ASP A 260 6.57 -11.69 29.93
C ASP A 260 7.72 -12.71 29.79
N VAL A 261 8.01 -13.18 28.57
CA VAL A 261 9.15 -14.08 28.31
C VAL A 261 10.50 -13.37 28.51
N LYS A 262 10.58 -12.06 28.24
CA LYS A 262 11.82 -11.30 28.49
C LYS A 262 12.06 -11.09 29.99
N THR A 263 11.01 -10.80 30.77
CA THR A 263 11.14 -10.64 32.22
C THR A 263 11.45 -11.95 32.94
N GLU A 264 11.01 -13.11 32.43
CA GLU A 264 11.37 -14.42 33.00
C GLU A 264 12.82 -14.85 32.70
N ASN A 265 13.42 -14.40 31.60
CA ASN A 265 14.81 -14.74 31.23
C ASN A 265 15.86 -13.78 31.83
N GLU A 266 15.44 -12.77 32.60
CA GLU A 266 16.31 -11.80 33.27
C GLU A 266 16.50 -12.09 34.78
N TYR A 267 16.08 -13.26 35.28
CA TYR A 267 16.28 -13.71 36.67
C TYR A 267 17.08 -15.01 36.78
#